data_AF-A0A0F9DBX6-F1
#
_entry.id   AF-A0A0F9DBX6-F1
#
_cell.length_a   1.000
_cell.length_b   1.000
_cell.length_c   1.000
_cell.angle_alpha   90.00
_cell.angle_beta   90.00
_cell.angle_gamma   90.00
#
_symmetry.space_group_name_H-M   'P 1'
#
loop_
_entity.id
_entity.type
_entity.pdbx_description
1 polymer ?
#
loop_
_entity_poly.entity_id
_entity_poly.type
_entity_poly.pdbx_seq_one_letter_code
_entity_poly.pdbx_strand_id
1 'polypeptide(L)'
;MDNAQAMKELKALLDVGGALRIITSEHACGAPTPGTAGELKRCDAHERPRTHPAHFVIHDVVRLEGPLRSGQVRAWSEEGDYTQGQPEAVLARLQEAGAAG
;
A
#
# COMPACT_ATOMS: atom_id res chain seq x y z
N MET A 1 0.38 17.50 -12.51
CA MET A 1 1.39 16.73 -13.25
C MET A 1 0.67 15.96 -14.35
N ASP A 2 1.24 15.70 -15.53
CA ASP A 2 0.52 14.88 -16.53
C ASP A 2 0.71 13.37 -16.28
N ASN A 3 -0.20 12.54 -16.80
CA ASN A 3 -0.18 11.09 -16.58
C ASN A 3 1.08 10.38 -17.14
N ALA A 4 1.71 10.92 -18.17
CA ALA A 4 2.93 10.34 -18.74
C ALA A 4 4.15 10.63 -17.85
N GLN A 5 4.22 11.84 -17.28
CA GLN A 5 5.21 12.23 -16.28
C GLN A 5 5.01 11.41 -15.00
N ALA A 6 3.77 11.25 -14.54
CA ALA A 6 3.45 10.40 -13.39
C ALA A 6 3.90 8.95 -13.57
N MET A 7 3.70 8.37 -14.75
CA MET A 7 4.15 7.01 -15.04
C MET A 7 5.68 6.88 -15.07
N LYS A 8 6.41 7.91 -15.51
CA LYS A 8 7.88 7.91 -15.44
C LYS A 8 8.35 7.94 -14.00
N GLU A 9 7.73 8.78 -13.18
CA GLU A 9 8.07 8.92 -11.77
C GLU A 9 7.74 7.66 -10.96
N LEU A 10 6.57 7.05 -11.19
CA LEU A 10 6.21 5.75 -10.62
C LEU A 10 7.26 4.68 -10.90
N LYS A 11 7.76 4.60 -12.14
CA LYS A 11 8.80 3.62 -12.51
C LYS A 11 10.14 3.95 -11.82
N ALA A 12 10.54 5.21 -11.81
CA ALA A 12 11.78 5.63 -11.18
C ALA A 12 11.78 5.33 -9.66
N LEU A 13 10.65 5.58 -8.98
CA LEU A 13 10.53 5.31 -7.54
C LEU A 13 10.41 3.82 -7.24
N LEU A 14 9.83 3.02 -8.15
CA LEU A 14 9.84 1.57 -8.03
C LEU A 14 11.27 1.02 -8.00
N ASP A 15 12.15 1.55 -8.85
CA ASP A 15 13.55 1.11 -8.93
C ASP A 15 14.36 1.48 -7.67
N VAL A 16 13.96 2.51 -6.92
CA VAL A 16 14.60 2.88 -5.65
C VAL A 16 14.29 1.88 -4.54
N GLY A 17 13.12 1.23 -4.58
CA GLY A 17 12.63 0.33 -3.54
C GLY A 17 12.20 1.09 -2.27
N GLY A 18 11.07 0.69 -1.67
CA GLY A 18 10.56 1.28 -0.41
C GLY A 18 10.04 2.72 -0.49
N ALA A 19 10.16 3.39 -1.65
CA ALA A 19 9.68 4.77 -1.86
C ALA A 19 8.17 4.86 -2.18
N LEU A 20 7.55 3.74 -2.55
CA LEU A 20 6.13 3.64 -2.86
C LEU A 20 5.51 2.58 -1.94
N ARG A 21 4.44 2.94 -1.23
CA ARG A 21 3.78 2.03 -0.29
C ARG A 21 2.26 1.98 -0.49
N ILE A 22 1.66 0.83 -0.25
CA ILE A 22 0.21 0.60 -0.26
C ILE A 22 -0.26 0.42 1.17
N ILE A 23 -1.28 1.18 1.58
CA ILE A 23 -2.00 0.95 2.83
C ILE A 23 -3.11 -0.05 2.53
N THR A 24 -3.04 -1.25 3.09
CA THR A 24 -4.09 -2.26 2.93
C THR A 24 -5.14 -2.14 4.03
N SER A 25 -6.31 -2.72 3.79
CA SER A 25 -7.34 -2.88 4.82
C SER A 25 -7.06 -4.07 5.76
N GLU A 26 -5.86 -4.62 5.72
CA GLU A 26 -5.43 -5.66 6.65
C GLU A 26 -5.08 -5.03 8.00
N HIS A 27 -5.15 -5.85 9.05
CA HIS A 27 -5.02 -5.38 10.41
C HIS A 27 -3.79 -5.94 11.10
N ALA A 28 -2.89 -5.06 11.53
CA ALA A 28 -1.73 -5.43 12.36
C ALA A 28 -2.17 -6.02 13.72
N CYS A 29 -3.35 -5.64 14.22
CA CYS A 29 -3.91 -6.19 15.45
C CYS A 29 -4.51 -7.58 15.20
N GLY A 30 -3.77 -8.63 15.61
CA GLY A 30 -4.21 -10.02 15.48
C GLY A 30 -3.29 -10.90 14.64
N ALA A 31 -2.18 -10.35 14.10
CA ALA A 31 -1.10 -11.18 13.59
C ALA A 31 -0.44 -11.93 14.77
N PRO A 32 -0.30 -13.26 14.71
CA PRO A 32 0.44 -14.00 15.73
C PRO A 32 1.90 -13.58 15.67
N THR A 33 2.43 -13.03 16.76
CA THR A 33 3.88 -12.83 16.90
C THR A 33 4.57 -14.20 16.92
N PRO A 34 5.57 -14.47 16.05
CA PRO A 34 6.28 -15.74 16.07
C PRO A 34 7.02 -15.88 17.42
N GLY A 35 6.62 -16.87 18.21
CA GLY A 35 7.28 -17.23 19.49
C GLY A 35 6.40 -17.13 20.74
N THR A 36 5.18 -16.58 20.65
CA THR A 36 4.23 -16.58 21.79
C THR A 36 2.96 -17.33 21.44
N ALA A 37 2.85 -18.57 21.93
CA ALA A 37 1.58 -19.27 22.06
C ALA A 37 0.79 -18.62 23.22
N GLY A 38 0.24 -17.43 22.98
CA GLY A 38 -0.48 -16.67 24.00
C GLY A 38 -1.37 -15.65 23.31
N GLU A 39 -2.65 -15.71 23.64
CA GLU A 39 -3.78 -14.88 23.17
C GLU A 39 -3.41 -13.73 22.22
N LEU A 40 -3.95 -13.82 21.00
CA LEU A 40 -4.03 -12.68 20.09
C LEU A 40 -4.66 -11.50 20.85
N LYS A 41 -3.85 -10.54 21.31
CA LYS A 41 -4.36 -9.28 21.87
C LYS A 41 -5.00 -8.50 20.73
N ARG A 42 -6.26 -8.84 20.43
CA ARG A 42 -7.13 -8.03 19.61
C ARG A 42 -7.37 -6.75 20.40
N CYS A 43 -6.95 -5.62 19.84
CA CYS A 43 -7.26 -4.32 20.41
C CYS A 43 -8.78 -4.08 20.36
N ASP A 44 -9.28 -3.16 21.18
CA ASP A 44 -10.71 -2.82 21.24
C ASP A 44 -11.30 -2.36 19.90
N ALA A 45 -10.46 -1.86 18.98
CA ALA A 45 -10.87 -1.43 17.65
C ALA A 45 -10.74 -2.53 16.57
N HIS A 46 -10.46 -3.79 16.93
CA HIS A 46 -10.45 -4.91 15.98
C HIS A 46 -11.82 -5.12 15.32
N GLU A 47 -12.92 -4.82 16.02
CA GLU A 47 -14.28 -4.91 15.48
C GLU A 47 -14.66 -3.72 14.59
N ARG A 48 -13.93 -2.59 14.69
CA ARG A 48 -14.16 -1.37 13.90
C ARG A 48 -12.84 -0.80 13.35
N PRO A 49 -12.08 -1.59 12.60
CA PRO A 49 -10.68 -1.27 12.37
C PRO A 49 -10.47 -0.10 11.41
N ARG A 50 -11.51 0.29 10.66
CA ARG A 50 -11.53 1.51 9.84
C ARG A 50 -11.43 2.81 10.64
N THR A 51 -11.54 2.77 11.96
CA THR A 51 -11.54 3.97 12.81
C THR A 51 -10.17 4.29 13.42
N HIS A 52 -9.15 3.44 13.25
CA HIS A 52 -7.84 3.67 13.85
C HIS A 52 -6.69 3.47 12.84
N PRO A 53 -6.01 4.53 12.39
CA PRO A 53 -5.04 4.45 11.30
C PRO A 53 -3.82 3.58 11.63
N ALA A 54 -3.45 3.46 12.91
CA ALA A 54 -2.33 2.60 13.34
C ALA A 54 -2.58 1.08 13.19
N HIS A 55 -3.77 0.66 12.74
CA HIS A 55 -4.07 -0.75 12.53
C HIS A 55 -3.91 -1.20 11.10
N PHE A 56 -3.78 -0.28 10.14
CA PHE A 56 -3.56 -0.68 8.76
C PHE A 56 -2.13 -1.15 8.54
N VAL A 57 -1.98 -2.18 7.72
CA VAL A 57 -0.67 -2.66 7.29
C VAL A 57 -0.22 -1.86 6.07
N ILE A 58 1.06 -1.55 6.03
CA ILE A 58 1.69 -0.81 4.93
C ILE A 58 2.66 -1.76 4.25
N HIS A 59 2.45 -1.96 2.95
CA HIS A 59 3.30 -2.83 2.12
C HIS A 59 4.07 -2.03 1.09
N ASP A 60 5.30 -2.43 0.83
CA ASP A 60 6.08 -1.84 -0.25
C ASP A 60 5.48 -2.25 -1.62
N VAL A 61 5.47 -1.31 -2.56
CA VAL A 61 5.15 -1.62 -3.95
C VAL A 61 6.36 -2.28 -4.59
N VAL A 62 6.15 -3.48 -5.14
CA VAL A 62 7.20 -4.27 -5.81
C VAL A 62 6.99 -4.38 -7.32
N ARG A 63 5.78 -4.06 -7.81
CA ARG A 63 5.47 -4.18 -9.24
C ARG A 63 4.42 -3.17 -9.69
N LEU A 64 4.61 -2.64 -10.90
CA LEU A 64 3.61 -1.84 -11.61
C LEU A 64 3.07 -2.61 -12.83
N GLU A 65 1.78 -2.50 -13.07
CA GLU A 65 1.11 -3.06 -14.25
C GLU A 65 0.34 -1.96 -14.99
N GLY A 66 0.53 -1.88 -16.30
CA GLY A 66 -0.13 -0.92 -17.18
C GLY A 66 0.83 0.00 -17.96
N PRO A 67 0.31 1.03 -18.64
CA PRO A 67 -1.09 1.46 -18.59
C PRO A 67 -2.05 0.43 -19.20
N LEU A 68 -3.17 0.20 -18.52
CA LEU A 68 -4.28 -0.64 -18.96
C LEU A 68 -5.04 0.04 -20.12
N ARG A 69 -5.98 -0.66 -20.76
CA ARG A 69 -6.82 -0.09 -21.84
C ARG A 69 -7.54 1.22 -21.45
N SER A 70 -7.77 1.44 -20.15
CA SER A 70 -8.38 2.67 -19.59
C SER A 70 -7.38 3.78 -19.27
N GLY A 71 -6.09 3.60 -19.59
CA GLY A 71 -5.01 4.53 -19.20
C GLY A 71 -4.60 4.44 -17.72
N GLN A 72 -5.23 3.54 -16.95
CA GLN A 72 -4.95 3.35 -15.53
C GLN A 72 -3.71 2.48 -15.30
N VAL A 73 -3.13 2.62 -14.11
CA VAL A 73 -2.02 1.80 -13.62
C VAL A 73 -2.46 1.04 -12.36
N ARG A 74 -1.89 -0.15 -12.16
CA ARG A 74 -1.95 -0.90 -10.90
C ARG A 74 -0.56 -0.95 -10.27
N ALA A 75 -0.50 -0.66 -8.98
CA ALA A 75 0.70 -0.88 -8.16
C ALA A 75 0.41 -2.03 -7.21
N TRP A 76 1.33 -3.00 -7.14
CA TRP A 76 1.18 -4.26 -6.43
C TRP A 76 2.20 -4.39 -5.30
N SER A 77 1.78 -4.94 -4.16
CA SER A 77 2.66 -5.49 -3.12
C SER A 77 3.12 -6.90 -3.48
N GLU A 78 4.09 -7.43 -2.71
CA GLU A 78 4.54 -8.83 -2.83
C GLU A 78 3.44 -9.83 -2.49
N GLU A 79 2.59 -9.49 -1.51
CA GLU A 79 1.47 -10.33 -1.04
C GLU A 79 0.26 -10.34 -1.99
N GLY A 80 0.29 -9.52 -3.04
CA GLY A 80 -0.73 -9.48 -4.08
C GLY A 80 -1.82 -8.43 -3.87
N ASP A 81 -1.71 -7.57 -2.86
CA ASP A 81 -2.54 -6.37 -2.73
C ASP A 81 -2.20 -5.38 -3.83
N TYR A 82 -3.18 -4.58 -4.23
CA TYR A 82 -2.96 -3.55 -5.23
C TYR A 82 -3.82 -2.32 -5.03
N THR A 83 -3.31 -1.19 -5.53
CA THR A 83 -4.11 0.02 -5.77
C THR A 83 -4.15 0.32 -7.26
N GLN A 84 -5.30 0.79 -7.75
CA GLN A 84 -5.52 1.09 -9.17
C GLN A 84 -6.07 2.51 -9.32
N GLY A 85 -5.63 3.21 -10.37
CA GLY A 85 -6.16 4.53 -10.69
C GLY A 85 -5.46 5.18 -11.87
N GLN A 86 -5.77 6.46 -12.09
CA GLN A 86 -4.97 7.27 -13.00
C GLN A 86 -3.56 7.43 -12.45
N PRO A 87 -2.50 7.40 -13.29
CA PRO A 87 -1.12 7.47 -12.85
C PRO A 87 -0.80 8.59 -11.84
N GLU A 88 -1.29 9.81 -12.07
CA GLU A 88 -1.09 10.93 -11.13
C GLU A 88 -1.71 10.67 -9.75
N ALA A 89 -2.94 10.16 -9.71
CA ALA A 89 -3.64 9.86 -8.47
C ALA A 89 -3.01 8.68 -7.71
N VAL A 90 -2.50 7.68 -8.45
CA VAL A 90 -1.77 6.55 -7.85
C VAL A 90 -0.45 7.01 -7.26
N LEU A 91 0.33 7.82 -7.98
CA LEU A 91 1.60 8.34 -7.48
C LEU A 91 1.42 9.11 -6.17
N ALA A 92 0.49 10.07 -6.14
CA ALA A 92 0.23 10.88 -4.95
C ALA A 92 -0.13 9.99 -3.74
N ARG A 93 -1.05 9.04 -3.92
CA ARG A 93 -1.47 8.12 -2.85
C ARG A 93 -0.30 7.26 -2.32
N LEU A 94 0.53 6.73 -3.20
CA LEU A 94 1.65 5.86 -2.81
C LEU A 94 2.75 6.62 -2.09
N GLN A 95 3.00 7.88 -2.48
CA GLN A 95 3.97 8.76 -1.81
C GLN A 95 3.46 9.22 -0.43
N GLU A 96 2.17 9.56 -0.32
CA GLU A 96 1.54 9.88 0.97
C GLU A 96 1.66 8.71 1.96
N ALA A 97 1.42 7.48 1.49
CA ALA A 97 1.61 6.26 2.27
C ALA A 97 3.08 6.03 2.65
N GLY A 98 4.02 6.33 1.74
CA GLY A 98 5.45 6.26 2.00
C GLY A 98 5.93 7.20 3.11
N ALA A 99 5.34 8.39 3.20
CA ALA A 99 5.69 9.38 4.22
C ALA A 99 5.08 9.11 5.61
N ALA A 100 4.10 8.20 5.71
CA ALA A 100 3.33 7.94 6.93
C ALA A 100 3.95 6.88 7.86
N GLY A 101 5.01 6.17 7.44
CA GLY A 101 5.68 5.12 8.23
C GLY A 101 7.16 5.36 8.35
#